data_AF-A0A952IXW8-F1
#
_entry.id   AF-A0A952IXW8-F1
#
_cell.length_a   1.000
_cell.length_b   1.000
_cell.length_c   1.000
_cell.angle_alpha   90.00
_cell.angle_beta   90.00
_cell.angle_gamma   90.00
#
_symmetry.space_group_name_H-M   'P 1'
#
loop_
_entity.id
_entity.type
_entity.pdbx_description
1 polymer ?
#
loop_
_entity_poly.entity_id
_entity_poly.type
_entity_poly.pdbx_seq_one_letter_code
_entity_poly.pdbx_strand_id
1 'polypeptide(L)'
;MAEENTAEELNDEADPSSTDAPDESTDSAEVEAQAAESETSSDESQESDAQSTDDVAQETDSDAPAEPANEPTIGDEVPVMESPVVSTGSGDLAISDISMILDIPVTLSMEIGQTRISIKELLKLGKDSVIELQRMADEPMDVLVNGTLVAHGEAVVVGDRFGIRLTDVISPQERLRKFT
;
A
#
# COMPACT_ATOMS: atom_id res chain seq x y z
N MET A 1 -15.34 -9.44 -84.12
CA MET A 1 -16.30 -10.24 -83.33
C MET A 1 -16.24 -9.63 -81.94
N ALA A 2 -17.08 -8.63 -81.70
CA ALA A 2 -18.44 -8.73 -81.12
C ALA A 2 -18.32 -8.80 -79.58
N GLU A 3 -18.51 -7.67 -78.89
CA GLU A 3 -19.79 -7.15 -78.38
C GLU A 3 -20.35 -8.05 -77.26
N GLU A 4 -20.43 -7.52 -76.02
CA GLU A 4 -21.73 -7.22 -75.40
C GLU A 4 -21.55 -6.34 -74.14
N ASN A 5 -22.52 -5.46 -73.99
CA ASN A 5 -22.73 -4.43 -72.98
C ASN A 5 -23.93 -4.90 -72.13
N THR A 6 -23.94 -4.74 -70.81
CA THR A 6 -25.19 -4.70 -70.03
C THR A 6 -25.05 -3.77 -68.82
N ALA A 7 -25.94 -2.78 -68.84
CA ALA A 7 -26.30 -1.74 -67.86
C ALA A 7 -26.81 -2.35 -66.53
N GLU A 8 -27.26 -1.66 -65.47
CA GLU A 8 -27.60 -0.28 -65.10
C GLU A 8 -27.87 -0.31 -63.57
N GLU A 9 -28.33 0.81 -63.00
CA GLU A 9 -28.81 1.05 -61.60
C GLU A 9 -27.71 1.57 -60.65
N LEU A 10 -27.46 2.90 -60.55
CA LEU A 10 -28.32 3.99 -60.07
C LEU A 10 -28.92 3.72 -58.68
N ASN A 11 -28.24 4.19 -57.63
CA ASN A 11 -28.90 4.54 -56.39
C ASN A 11 -28.32 5.88 -55.89
N ASP A 12 -29.00 6.94 -56.31
CA ASP A 12 -28.81 8.34 -55.91
C ASP A 12 -29.54 8.61 -54.57
N GLU A 13 -29.30 9.80 -54.04
CA GLU A 13 -30.07 10.53 -53.01
C GLU A 13 -29.85 10.23 -51.52
N ALA A 14 -28.85 10.96 -50.98
CA ALA A 14 -28.99 12.06 -50.01
C ALA A 14 -30.26 12.13 -49.12
N ASP A 15 -30.06 12.19 -47.80
CA ASP A 15 -30.18 13.42 -46.96
C ASP A 15 -30.16 13.08 -45.45
N PRO A 16 -29.23 13.62 -44.62
CA PRO A 16 -29.42 13.66 -43.18
C PRO A 16 -29.63 15.10 -42.72
N SER A 17 -30.80 15.66 -42.98
CA SER A 17 -31.26 16.85 -42.25
C SER A 17 -32.77 16.84 -42.05
N SER A 18 -33.17 16.64 -40.79
CA SER A 18 -34.42 17.06 -40.11
C SER A 18 -34.99 15.95 -39.23
N THR A 19 -34.98 16.21 -37.92
CA THR A 19 -36.05 15.95 -36.93
C THR A 19 -35.44 16.40 -35.59
N ASP A 20 -35.56 17.68 -35.26
CA ASP A 20 -36.67 18.33 -34.54
C ASP A 20 -36.46 18.28 -33.03
N ALA A 21 -36.64 19.44 -32.40
CA ALA A 21 -36.18 19.76 -31.05
C ALA A 21 -37.33 19.55 -30.01
N PRO A 22 -37.30 20.17 -28.80
CA PRO A 22 -37.52 19.52 -27.51
C PRO A 22 -38.96 19.70 -26.95
N ASP A 23 -39.16 19.21 -25.72
CA ASP A 23 -40.26 19.47 -24.75
C ASP A 23 -41.17 18.27 -24.45
N GLU A 24 -41.04 17.72 -23.25
CA GLU A 24 -42.25 17.46 -22.47
C GLU A 24 -41.96 17.61 -20.97
N SER A 25 -42.48 18.70 -20.44
CA SER A 25 -42.74 18.95 -19.04
C SER A 25 -43.94 18.13 -18.59
N THR A 26 -43.83 17.36 -17.50
CA THR A 26 -44.98 17.03 -16.66
C THR A 26 -44.62 17.16 -15.18
N ASP A 27 -45.62 17.68 -14.49
CA ASP A 27 -45.61 18.48 -13.28
C ASP A 27 -46.42 17.74 -12.19
N SER A 28 -46.01 17.95 -10.94
CA SER A 28 -46.80 17.90 -9.69
C SER A 28 -47.43 16.59 -9.18
N ALA A 29 -46.97 16.17 -8.00
CA ALA A 29 -47.76 16.13 -6.74
C ALA A 29 -46.82 15.70 -5.60
N GLU A 30 -46.31 16.63 -4.78
CA GLU A 30 -46.95 17.16 -3.57
C GLU A 30 -46.99 16.12 -2.41
N VAL A 31 -46.07 16.28 -1.46
CA VAL A 31 -46.30 15.95 -0.05
C VAL A 31 -45.66 17.03 0.81
N GLU A 32 -46.54 17.81 1.43
CA GLU A 32 -46.28 18.94 2.32
C GLU A 32 -45.61 18.53 3.65
N ALA A 33 -44.72 19.44 4.06
CA ALA A 33 -44.46 19.99 5.39
C ALA A 33 -44.95 19.29 6.66
N GLN A 34 -44.04 19.24 7.64
CA GLN A 34 -44.20 19.60 9.08
C GLN A 34 -42.85 19.32 9.77
N ALA A 35 -42.31 20.08 10.72
CA ALA A 35 -42.61 21.38 11.31
C ALA A 35 -41.32 21.83 12.03
N ALA A 36 -41.12 23.13 12.11
CA ALA A 36 -40.04 23.79 12.85
C ALA A 36 -40.56 24.21 14.22
N GLU A 37 -39.75 24.02 15.28
CA GLU A 37 -39.71 24.75 16.57
C GLU A 37 -38.90 23.89 17.57
N SER A 38 -38.02 24.36 18.46
CA SER A 38 -37.70 25.67 19.04
C SER A 38 -36.24 25.61 19.53
N GLU A 39 -35.39 26.61 19.31
CA GLU A 39 -35.08 27.75 20.20
C GLU A 39 -34.32 27.45 21.51
N THR A 40 -33.43 28.39 21.84
CA THR A 40 -32.76 28.68 23.13
C THR A 40 -31.37 28.06 23.32
N SER A 41 -30.32 28.74 23.81
CA SER A 41 -29.93 30.15 24.00
C SER A 41 -28.55 30.11 24.69
N SER A 42 -27.83 31.24 24.68
CA SER A 42 -26.82 31.61 25.68
C SER A 42 -25.44 30.91 25.54
N ASP A 43 -24.28 31.51 25.81
CA ASP A 43 -23.89 32.81 26.33
C ASP A 43 -22.37 32.96 26.09
N GLU A 44 -21.89 34.18 26.00
CA GLU A 44 -20.46 34.51 26.14
C GLU A 44 -19.96 34.15 27.54
N SER A 45 -18.72 33.65 27.66
CA SER A 45 -17.83 34.05 28.77
C SER A 45 -16.38 33.81 28.37
N GLN A 46 -15.62 34.91 28.35
CA GLN A 46 -14.18 34.92 28.51
C GLN A 46 -13.80 34.53 29.95
N GLU A 47 -12.47 34.43 30.16
CA GLU A 47 -11.73 34.35 31.44
C GLU A 47 -11.34 32.93 31.91
N SER A 48 -10.05 32.62 31.80
CA SER A 48 -9.19 32.64 32.99
C SER A 48 -7.72 32.40 32.65
N ASP A 49 -6.90 33.29 33.20
CA ASP A 49 -5.46 33.39 33.25
C ASP A 49 -4.65 32.19 33.79
N ALA A 50 -3.36 32.25 33.44
CA ALA A 50 -2.18 32.06 34.29
C ALA A 50 -1.70 30.67 34.77
N GLN A 51 -0.45 30.40 34.34
CA GLN A 51 0.72 29.94 35.11
C GLN A 51 0.71 28.60 35.86
N SER A 52 1.69 27.76 35.52
CA SER A 52 2.89 27.41 36.32
C SER A 52 3.53 26.16 35.66
N THR A 53 4.70 26.22 35.01
CA THR A 53 6.08 26.09 35.54
C THR A 53 6.28 25.07 36.67
N ASP A 54 6.70 23.87 36.29
CA ASP A 54 7.51 22.90 37.05
C ASP A 54 8.27 22.13 35.95
N ASP A 55 9.53 22.43 35.58
CA ASP A 55 10.78 22.41 36.35
C ASP A 55 10.97 21.14 37.18
N VAL A 56 11.36 20.06 36.50
CA VAL A 56 12.21 19.03 37.11
C VAL A 56 13.44 18.89 36.22
N ALA A 57 14.41 19.75 36.49
CA ALA A 57 15.81 19.51 36.17
C ALA A 57 16.47 18.83 37.37
N GLN A 58 16.93 17.59 37.19
CA GLN A 58 17.93 16.87 38.01
C GLN A 58 17.98 15.42 37.45
N GLU A 59 19.09 14.76 37.14
CA GLU A 59 20.46 14.91 37.63
C GLU A 59 21.47 14.52 36.54
N THR A 60 22.59 15.24 36.57
CA THR A 60 23.87 14.85 36.01
C THR A 60 24.41 13.65 36.78
N ASP A 61 24.84 12.60 36.07
CA ASP A 61 25.99 11.85 36.54
C ASP A 61 26.90 11.51 35.37
N SER A 62 28.09 12.08 35.47
CA SER A 62 29.27 11.74 34.70
C SER A 62 29.89 10.53 35.38
N ASP A 63 30.05 9.42 34.67
CA ASP A 63 31.21 8.57 34.91
C ASP A 63 31.50 7.72 33.67
N ALA A 64 32.54 8.13 32.96
CA ALA A 64 33.31 7.27 32.09
C ALA A 64 34.66 7.06 32.76
N PRO A 65 35.05 5.81 33.01
CA PRO A 65 36.46 5.47 32.85
C PRO A 65 36.67 4.15 32.10
N ALA A 66 37.39 4.27 30.98
CA ALA A 66 38.49 3.43 30.49
C ALA A 66 38.45 1.89 30.66
N GLU A 67 38.65 1.23 29.51
CA GLU A 67 39.13 -0.16 29.37
C GLU A 67 40.41 -0.45 30.18
N PRO A 68 40.68 -1.73 30.49
CA PRO A 68 41.73 -2.38 29.73
C PRO A 68 41.47 -3.84 29.32
N ALA A 69 41.91 -4.13 28.09
CA ALA A 69 42.45 -5.38 27.55
C ALA A 69 42.47 -6.63 28.45
N ASN A 70 41.69 -7.65 28.06
CA ASN A 70 41.96 -9.04 28.41
C ASN A 70 42.69 -9.72 27.24
N GLU A 71 43.91 -10.20 27.52
CA GLU A 71 44.76 -11.02 26.64
C GLU A 71 44.10 -12.35 26.25
N PRO A 72 44.33 -12.87 25.03
CA PRO A 72 44.02 -14.25 24.71
C PRO A 72 45.09 -15.16 25.31
N THR A 73 44.69 -15.97 26.30
CA THR A 73 45.50 -17.11 26.74
C THR A 73 45.48 -18.17 25.64
N ILE A 74 46.61 -18.34 24.97
CA ILE A 74 46.86 -19.46 24.05
C ILE A 74 47.07 -20.70 24.92
N GLY A 75 45.97 -21.42 25.14
CA GLY A 75 45.94 -22.75 25.74
C GLY A 75 45.90 -23.79 24.64
N ASP A 76 46.98 -24.57 24.61
CA ASP A 76 47.24 -25.74 23.80
C ASP A 76 46.09 -26.77 23.83
N GLU A 77 46.06 -27.62 22.80
CA GLU A 77 45.29 -28.87 22.66
C GLU A 77 43.92 -28.80 21.97
N VAL A 78 43.92 -29.01 20.64
CA VAL A 78 42.79 -29.63 19.93
C VAL A 78 43.24 -30.89 19.17
N PRO A 79 42.55 -32.02 19.36
CA PRO A 79 42.93 -33.33 18.84
C PRO A 79 42.75 -33.42 17.33
N VAL A 80 43.61 -34.20 16.68
CA VAL A 80 43.52 -34.57 15.27
C VAL A 80 42.29 -35.47 15.09
N MET A 81 41.16 -34.91 14.69
CA MET A 81 40.01 -35.67 14.21
C MET A 81 40.16 -35.89 12.71
N GLU A 82 40.29 -37.16 12.35
CA GLU A 82 40.30 -37.66 10.97
C GLU A 82 39.00 -37.27 10.24
N SER A 83 39.13 -36.66 9.08
CA SER A 83 38.01 -36.29 8.22
C SER A 83 37.30 -37.53 7.68
N PRO A 84 35.96 -37.67 7.82
CA PRO A 84 35.23 -38.74 7.17
C PRO A 84 35.15 -38.48 5.65
N VAL A 85 35.44 -39.53 4.89
CA VAL A 85 35.31 -39.60 3.44
C VAL A 85 33.90 -39.19 2.98
N VAL A 86 33.81 -38.17 2.12
CA VAL A 86 32.54 -37.75 1.53
C VAL A 86 32.18 -38.76 0.42
N SER A 87 31.13 -39.55 0.64
CA SER A 87 30.47 -40.29 -0.44
C SER A 87 29.56 -39.34 -1.19
N THR A 88 29.90 -39.08 -2.46
CA THR A 88 29.07 -38.35 -3.42
C THR A 88 27.81 -39.13 -3.75
N GLY A 89 26.73 -38.86 -2.99
CA GLY A 89 25.37 -39.23 -3.33
C GLY A 89 24.76 -38.19 -4.28
N SER A 90 24.98 -38.37 -5.58
CA SER A 90 24.34 -37.58 -6.63
C SER A 90 22.84 -37.91 -6.70
N GLY A 91 22.01 -37.15 -5.99
CA GLY A 91 20.55 -37.28 -6.06
C GLY A 91 19.74 -36.47 -5.05
N ASP A 92 20.35 -35.99 -3.96
CA ASP A 92 19.64 -35.32 -2.85
C ASP A 92 19.96 -33.81 -2.69
N LEU A 93 20.91 -33.29 -3.49
CA LEU A 93 21.43 -31.93 -3.35
C LEU A 93 20.39 -30.83 -3.67
N ALA A 94 19.45 -31.09 -4.59
CA ALA A 94 18.49 -30.07 -5.03
C ALA A 94 17.44 -29.67 -3.97
N ILE A 95 17.14 -30.54 -3.00
CA ILE A 95 16.16 -30.26 -1.92
C ILE A 95 16.87 -29.59 -0.73
N SER A 96 18.13 -29.98 -0.48
CA SER A 96 18.98 -29.38 0.55
C SER A 96 19.32 -27.91 0.24
N ASP A 97 19.54 -27.58 -1.04
CA ASP A 97 19.85 -26.20 -1.48
C ASP A 97 18.66 -25.25 -1.30
N ILE A 98 17.42 -25.71 -1.57
CA ILE A 98 16.21 -24.93 -1.35
C ILE A 98 15.99 -24.65 0.14
N SER A 99 16.32 -25.61 1.01
CA SER A 99 16.12 -25.46 2.45
C SER A 99 16.93 -24.29 3.02
N MET A 100 18.11 -24.01 2.48
CA MET A 100 18.92 -22.85 2.88
C MET A 100 18.32 -21.49 2.46
N ILE A 101 17.57 -21.45 1.37
CA ILE A 101 16.97 -20.19 0.84
C ILE A 101 15.71 -19.82 1.62
N LEU A 102 15.03 -20.79 2.24
CA LEU A 102 13.78 -20.56 2.99
C LEU A 102 13.97 -19.68 4.24
N ASP A 103 15.18 -19.62 4.80
CA ASP A 103 15.48 -18.87 6.03
C ASP A 103 15.90 -17.41 5.78
N ILE A 104 15.87 -16.95 4.52
CA ILE A 104 16.26 -15.59 4.17
C ILE A 104 15.14 -14.62 4.58
N PRO A 105 15.41 -13.61 5.45
CA PRO A 105 14.40 -12.64 5.85
C PRO A 105 14.02 -11.73 4.68
N VAL A 106 12.72 -11.45 4.55
CA VAL A 106 12.17 -10.53 3.53
C VAL A 106 11.29 -9.47 4.17
N THR A 107 11.25 -8.28 3.56
CA THR A 107 10.38 -7.19 4.00
C THR A 107 9.02 -7.30 3.30
N LEU A 108 7.97 -7.48 4.09
CA LEU A 108 6.58 -7.40 3.65
C LEU A 108 6.02 -6.01 3.99
N SER A 109 5.48 -5.32 3.00
CA SER A 109 4.85 -4.00 3.16
C SER A 109 3.44 -4.02 2.59
N MET A 110 2.54 -3.25 3.20
CA MET A 110 1.21 -2.98 2.66
C MET A 110 1.13 -1.51 2.25
N GLU A 111 0.67 -1.25 1.03
CA GLU A 111 0.50 0.10 0.50
C GLU A 111 -0.98 0.46 0.43
N ILE A 112 -1.34 1.61 1.02
CA ILE A 112 -2.69 2.18 0.90
C ILE A 112 -2.97 2.59 -0.55
N GLY A 113 -1.98 3.19 -1.21
CA GLY A 113 -2.10 3.65 -2.58
C GLY A 113 -0.94 4.54 -2.98
N GLN A 114 -0.86 4.84 -4.28
CA GLN A 114 0.17 5.69 -4.87
C GLN A 114 -0.50 6.86 -5.60
N THR A 115 0.22 7.96 -5.73
CA THR A 115 -0.18 9.08 -6.59
C THR A 115 1.05 9.72 -7.21
N ARG A 116 0.86 10.40 -8.35
CA ARG A 116 1.92 11.14 -9.03
C ARG A 116 1.67 12.63 -8.87
N ILE A 117 2.63 13.32 -8.26
CA ILE A 117 2.61 14.78 -8.10
C ILE A 117 3.88 15.37 -8.70
N SER A 118 3.82 16.65 -9.09
CA SER A 118 4.99 17.35 -9.60
C SER A 118 5.98 17.67 -8.46
N ILE A 119 7.28 17.82 -8.77
CA ILE A 119 8.29 18.26 -7.79
C ILE A 119 7.89 19.60 -7.15
N LYS A 120 7.24 20.48 -7.92
CA LYS A 120 6.74 21.77 -7.44
C LYS A 120 5.65 21.62 -6.36
N GLU A 121 4.77 20.62 -6.49
CA GLU A 121 3.74 20.33 -5.48
C GLU A 121 4.35 19.65 -4.25
N LEU A 122 5.24 18.69 -4.45
CA LEU A 122 5.96 18.00 -3.36
C LEU A 122 6.68 19.01 -2.44
N LEU A 123 7.39 19.99 -3.01
CA LEU A 123 8.10 21.02 -2.24
C LEU A 123 7.17 22.02 -1.52
N LYS A 124 5.89 22.07 -1.87
CA LYS A 124 4.89 22.91 -1.19
C LYS A 124 4.19 22.18 -0.04
N LEU A 125 4.36 20.86 0.08
CA LEU A 125 3.76 20.09 1.15
C LEU A 125 4.33 20.55 2.50
N GLY A 126 3.44 20.75 3.45
CA GLY A 126 3.77 21.13 4.81
C GLY A 126 3.03 20.27 5.81
N LYS A 127 3.14 20.65 7.08
CA LYS A 127 2.29 20.08 8.13
C LYS A 127 0.83 20.20 7.71
N ASP A 128 0.06 19.15 7.97
CA ASP A 128 -1.40 19.11 7.74
C ASP A 128 -1.82 19.13 6.25
N SER A 129 -0.89 18.95 5.31
CA SER A 129 -1.23 18.77 3.88
C SER A 129 -1.85 17.39 3.66
N VAL A 130 -3.00 17.35 2.97
CA VAL A 130 -3.70 16.12 2.58
C VAL A 130 -3.45 15.85 1.10
N ILE A 131 -3.13 14.60 0.75
CA ILE A 131 -2.86 14.16 -0.62
C ILE A 131 -3.84 13.05 -0.98
N GLU A 132 -4.53 13.22 -2.10
CA GLU A 132 -5.41 12.21 -2.65
C GLU A 132 -4.60 11.12 -3.37
N LEU A 133 -4.92 9.86 -3.07
CA LEU A 133 -4.30 8.68 -3.68
C LEU A 133 -5.13 8.20 -4.88
N GLN A 134 -4.51 7.49 -5.82
CA GLN A 134 -5.18 6.95 -7.01
C GLN A 134 -5.98 5.66 -6.76
N ARG A 135 -6.29 5.34 -5.49
CA ARG A 135 -7.02 4.13 -5.09
C ARG A 135 -8.38 4.52 -4.50
N MET A 136 -9.42 3.73 -4.82
CA MET A 136 -10.74 3.90 -4.23
C MET A 136 -10.77 3.29 -2.82
N ALA A 137 -11.59 3.86 -1.92
CA ALA A 137 -11.62 3.46 -0.50
C ALA A 137 -12.08 2.01 -0.27
N ASP A 138 -12.86 1.44 -1.19
CA ASP A 138 -13.42 0.09 -1.08
C ASP A 138 -12.55 -1.00 -1.72
N GLU A 139 -11.39 -0.63 -2.30
CA GLU A 139 -10.47 -1.59 -2.92
C GLU A 139 -9.52 -2.19 -1.88
N PRO A 140 -9.23 -3.50 -1.94
CA PRO A 140 -8.23 -4.09 -1.07
C PRO A 140 -6.86 -3.46 -1.34
N MET A 141 -6.02 -3.42 -0.31
CA MET A 141 -4.70 -2.80 -0.32
C MET A 141 -3.65 -3.76 -0.90
N ASP A 142 -2.62 -3.21 -1.54
CA ASP A 142 -1.57 -4.02 -2.15
C ASP A 142 -0.60 -4.48 -1.08
N VAL A 143 -0.24 -5.77 -1.13
CA VAL A 143 0.78 -6.36 -0.29
C VAL A 143 1.98 -6.71 -1.15
N LEU A 144 3.09 -6.05 -0.84
CA LEU A 144 4.34 -6.16 -1.57
C LEU A 144 5.37 -6.87 -0.71
N VAL A 145 6.24 -7.62 -1.37
CA VAL A 145 7.48 -8.13 -0.78
C VAL A 145 8.63 -7.59 -1.61
N ASN A 146 9.58 -6.91 -0.97
CA ASN A 146 10.69 -6.24 -1.65
C ASN A 146 10.24 -5.36 -2.85
N GLY A 147 9.10 -4.68 -2.72
CA GLY A 147 8.53 -3.83 -3.78
C GLY A 147 7.79 -4.56 -4.89
N THR A 148 7.57 -5.87 -4.78
CA THR A 148 6.84 -6.67 -5.76
C THR A 148 5.47 -7.11 -5.24
N LEU A 149 4.40 -6.86 -6.00
CA LEU A 149 3.05 -7.28 -5.66
C LEU A 149 2.93 -8.80 -5.57
N VAL A 150 2.52 -9.30 -4.40
CA VAL A 150 2.32 -10.72 -4.11
C VAL A 150 0.91 -11.07 -3.64
N ALA A 151 0.17 -10.10 -3.13
CA ALA A 151 -1.17 -10.31 -2.60
C ALA A 151 -1.96 -9.01 -2.53
N HIS A 152 -3.26 -9.15 -2.33
CA HIS A 152 -4.16 -8.10 -1.88
C HIS A 152 -4.64 -8.44 -0.47
N GLY A 153 -4.93 -7.42 0.32
CA GLY A 153 -5.42 -7.62 1.67
C GLY A 153 -6.04 -6.38 2.28
N GLU A 154 -6.50 -6.51 3.51
CA GLU A 154 -7.11 -5.44 4.28
C GLU A 154 -6.41 -5.30 5.63
N ALA A 155 -6.32 -4.07 6.11
CA ALA A 155 -5.80 -3.77 7.42
C ALA A 155 -6.82 -4.19 8.48
N VAL A 156 -6.38 -5.02 9.43
CA VAL A 156 -7.19 -5.46 10.57
C VAL A 156 -6.47 -5.09 11.86
N VAL A 157 -7.21 -4.99 12.97
CA VAL A 157 -6.61 -4.79 14.30
C VAL A 157 -6.64 -6.10 15.06
N VAL A 158 -5.50 -6.50 15.62
CA VAL A 158 -5.35 -7.71 16.43
C VAL A 158 -4.76 -7.31 17.78
N GLY A 159 -5.64 -7.23 18.79
CA GLY A 159 -5.29 -6.62 20.09
C GLY A 159 -5.07 -5.11 19.90
N ASP A 160 -3.89 -4.63 20.25
CA ASP A 160 -3.51 -3.21 20.11
C ASP A 160 -2.56 -2.97 18.91
N ARG A 161 -2.48 -3.92 17.98
CA ARG A 161 -1.59 -3.86 16.82
C ARG A 161 -2.35 -3.98 15.51
N PHE A 162 -1.82 -3.33 14.48
CA PHE A 162 -2.25 -3.56 13.11
C PHE A 162 -1.78 -4.94 12.62
N GLY A 163 -2.61 -5.58 11.82
CA GLY A 163 -2.35 -6.81 11.10
C GLY A 163 -2.89 -6.72 9.68
N ILE A 164 -2.56 -7.72 8.87
CA ILE A 164 -2.98 -7.81 7.47
C ILE A 164 -3.80 -9.09 7.30
N ARG A 165 -5.04 -8.97 6.82
CA ARG A 165 -5.82 -10.12 6.35
C ARG A 165 -5.70 -10.19 4.84
N LEU A 166 -5.09 -11.27 4.34
CA LEU A 166 -4.92 -11.48 2.90
C LEU A 166 -6.25 -11.91 2.28
N THR A 167 -6.65 -11.24 1.20
CA THR A 167 -7.88 -11.54 0.45
C THR A 167 -7.57 -12.37 -0.79
N ASP A 168 -6.50 -12.04 -1.50
CA ASP A 168 -6.02 -12.77 -2.68
C ASP A 168 -4.49 -12.86 -2.66
N VAL A 169 -3.93 -14.01 -3.02
CA VAL A 169 -2.50 -14.30 -2.88
C VAL A 169 -2.01 -15.13 -4.06
N ILE A 170 -0.91 -14.69 -4.69
CA ILE A 170 -0.29 -15.44 -5.78
C ILE A 170 0.29 -16.78 -5.30
N SER A 171 0.41 -17.75 -6.21
CA SER A 171 0.87 -19.10 -5.86
C SER A 171 2.30 -19.10 -5.28
N PRO A 172 2.66 -20.06 -4.39
CA PRO A 172 4.00 -20.14 -3.83
C PRO A 172 5.12 -20.24 -4.87
N GLN A 173 4.88 -20.97 -5.96
CA GLN A 173 5.86 -21.10 -7.06
C GLN A 173 6.07 -19.78 -7.79
N GLU A 174 5.01 -18.99 -7.95
CA GLU A 174 5.08 -17.67 -8.58
C GLU A 174 5.79 -16.65 -7.69
N ARG A 175 5.59 -16.73 -6.37
CA ARG A 175 6.38 -15.93 -5.41
C ARG A 175 7.86 -16.20 -5.57
N LEU A 176 8.29 -17.47 -5.52
CA LEU A 176 9.72 -17.80 -5.62
C LEU A 176 10.36 -17.31 -6.94
N ARG A 177 9.61 -17.39 -8.05
CA ARG A 177 10.06 -16.85 -9.35
C ARG A 177 10.21 -15.33 -9.37
N LYS A 178 9.42 -14.60 -8.58
CA LYS A 178 9.55 -13.14 -8.48
C LYS A 178 10.72 -12.71 -7.56
N PHE A 179 11.30 -13.62 -6.78
CA PHE A 179 12.38 -13.34 -5.82
C PHE A 179 13.73 -14.01 -6.16
N THR A 180 13.81 -14.75 -7.28
CA THR A 180 15.05 -15.34 -7.80
C THR A 180 15.46 -14.60 -9.07
#